data_AF-A0A965K3Q3-F1
#
_entry.id   AF-A0A965K3Q3-F1
#
_cell.length_a   1.000
_cell.length_b   1.000
_cell.length_c   1.000
_cell.angle_alpha   90.00
_cell.angle_beta   90.00
_cell.angle_gamma   90.00
#
_symmetry.space_group_name_H-M   'P 1'
#
loop_
_entity.id
_entity.type
_entity.pdbx_description
1 polymer ?
#
loop_
_entity_poly.entity_id
_entity_poly.type
_entity_poly.pdbx_seq_one_letter_code
_entity_poly.pdbx_strand_id
1 'polypeptide(L)'
;MLRLKSKIKNAQEAHEAIRPVDFSLPPESVKKYLEEDQFALYDLVWKRMVASQMADVIFDQVAVDIVSVPYYARARAVGSVIKFDGFYKIYNEDKDDEVDEDETKQPLPEMFEKENLDLIDVKPAQHFTEPPPRYSEASLVKKLEELGIGRPSTYAAIISVLQDRGYVKLDRKRFFPEERGRVVTTFLKEFFAKYVEYGYTASLEDDLDIISEGKLNWKIFLKKFWGDFNGTIKEVGEKPFAEVLEVLNQKIGGQIFGVDKDGKAKNTCPTCNTGTLGLRLGKFGAFIGCSNYPECKHTMQIFTGENEEGADGENIATKPSFEPRSLGKDPKTGFEIMVKIGPYGPYLELIGSGEEEILESAVEENKEEIEVEEKSSKKTKKGSAKKTKKASKPKKPKVKKPKRVSIPKNIDPNLIDLKTATGFLSLPREVGIH
;
A
#
# COMPACT_ATOMS: atom_id res chain seq x y z
N MET A 1 -42.25 -6.85 -17.20
CA MET A 1 -40.93 -6.30 -16.79
C MET A 1 -41.20 -5.15 -15.84
N LEU A 2 -40.81 -5.31 -14.57
CA LEU A 2 -40.85 -4.24 -13.59
C LEU A 2 -39.93 -3.11 -14.09
N ARG A 3 -40.51 -1.93 -14.29
CA ARG A 3 -39.79 -0.77 -14.81
C ARG A 3 -39.10 -0.06 -13.66
N LEU A 4 -37.88 -0.48 -13.34
CA LEU A 4 -37.01 0.22 -12.40
C LEU A 4 -36.58 1.55 -13.03
N LYS A 5 -37.19 2.65 -12.58
CA LYS A 5 -36.79 4.01 -12.94
C LYS A 5 -36.08 4.63 -11.73
N SER A 6 -34.76 4.69 -11.76
CA SER A 6 -34.02 5.66 -10.94
C SER A 6 -34.13 7.04 -11.60
N LYS A 7 -34.30 8.09 -10.79
CA LYS A 7 -34.16 9.47 -11.26
C LYS A 7 -32.68 9.78 -11.35
N ILE A 8 -32.05 9.40 -12.45
CA ILE A 8 -30.70 9.87 -12.78
C ILE A 8 -30.82 11.28 -13.35
N LYS A 9 -29.94 12.18 -12.90
CA LYS A 9 -30.03 13.62 -13.18
C LYS A 9 -29.88 13.99 -14.66
N ASN A 10 -29.24 13.16 -15.49
CA ASN A 10 -28.80 13.58 -16.82
C ASN A 10 -29.23 12.63 -17.96
N ALA A 11 -29.49 13.21 -19.14
CA ALA A 11 -29.91 12.50 -20.35
C ALA A 11 -28.75 11.79 -21.09
N GLN A 12 -27.49 12.05 -20.72
CA GLN A 12 -26.33 11.28 -21.22
C GLN A 12 -26.31 9.84 -20.70
N GLU A 13 -27.04 9.55 -19.63
CA GLU A 13 -27.27 8.19 -19.12
C GLU A 13 -28.63 7.65 -19.58
N ALA A 14 -29.07 7.99 -20.80
CA ALA A 14 -30.08 7.23 -21.54
C ALA A 14 -29.56 5.85 -22.01
N HIS A 15 -28.61 5.28 -21.26
CA HIS A 15 -28.11 3.95 -21.46
C HIS A 15 -28.96 2.98 -20.64
N GLU A 16 -29.13 1.79 -21.19
CA GLU A 16 -29.76 0.72 -20.45
C GLU A 16 -28.84 0.27 -19.30
N ALA A 17 -29.43 -0.24 -18.22
CA ALA A 17 -28.65 -0.85 -17.15
C ALA A 17 -27.71 -1.94 -17.71
N ILE A 18 -26.56 -2.14 -17.06
CA ILE A 18 -25.66 -3.23 -17.41
C ILE A 18 -26.39 -4.55 -17.19
N ARG A 19 -26.64 -5.29 -18.27
CA ARG A 19 -27.39 -6.55 -18.27
C ARG A 19 -26.86 -7.51 -19.34
N PRO A 20 -27.19 -8.81 -19.25
CA PRO A 20 -26.94 -9.72 -20.35
C PRO A 20 -27.63 -9.22 -21.63
N VAL A 21 -26.94 -9.36 -22.76
CA VAL A 21 -27.50 -9.03 -24.08
C VAL A 21 -28.68 -9.95 -24.40
N ASP A 22 -28.53 -11.25 -24.06
CA ASP A 22 -29.54 -12.29 -24.22
C ASP A 22 -29.74 -13.04 -22.90
N PHE A 23 -30.99 -13.14 -22.45
CA PHE A 23 -31.39 -13.81 -21.22
C PHE A 23 -31.48 -15.33 -21.35
N SER A 24 -31.55 -15.83 -22.58
CA SER A 24 -31.58 -17.27 -22.86
C SER A 24 -30.23 -17.96 -22.66
N LEU A 25 -29.18 -17.19 -22.37
CA LEU A 25 -27.83 -17.65 -22.07
C LEU A 25 -27.59 -17.65 -20.54
N PRO A 26 -27.91 -18.73 -19.81
CA PRO A 26 -27.55 -18.82 -18.39
C PRO A 26 -26.03 -18.92 -18.23
N PRO A 27 -25.46 -18.48 -17.09
CA PRO A 27 -24.01 -18.49 -16.84
C PRO A 27 -23.34 -19.83 -17.16
N GLU A 28 -23.95 -20.95 -16.74
CA GLU A 28 -23.43 -22.30 -17.00
C GLU A 28 -23.22 -22.61 -18.48
N SER A 29 -24.04 -22.05 -19.37
CA SER A 29 -23.97 -22.30 -20.81
C SER A 29 -22.81 -21.57 -21.50
N VAL A 30 -22.41 -20.41 -20.95
CA VAL A 30 -21.36 -19.55 -21.51
C VAL A 30 -20.00 -19.75 -20.84
N LYS A 31 -19.95 -20.45 -19.70
CA LYS A 31 -18.72 -20.71 -18.93
C LYS A 31 -17.54 -21.24 -19.76
N LYS A 32 -17.81 -22.09 -20.75
CA LYS A 32 -16.80 -22.66 -21.66
C LYS A 32 -16.16 -21.66 -22.64
N TYR A 33 -16.74 -20.47 -22.79
CA TYR A 33 -16.31 -19.44 -23.73
C TYR A 33 -15.67 -18.23 -23.04
N LEU A 34 -15.64 -18.22 -21.70
CA LEU A 34 -15.21 -17.09 -20.90
C LEU A 34 -14.02 -17.50 -20.03
N GLU A 35 -13.10 -16.56 -19.84
CA GLU A 35 -12.08 -16.66 -18.79
C GLU A 35 -12.74 -16.60 -17.41
N GLU A 36 -12.02 -17.01 -16.37
CA GLU A 36 -12.55 -17.10 -15.00
C GLU A 36 -13.14 -15.77 -14.49
N ASP A 37 -12.41 -14.66 -14.63
CA ASP A 37 -12.86 -13.33 -14.20
C ASP A 37 -14.05 -12.82 -15.04
N GLN A 38 -14.04 -13.11 -16.34
CA GLN A 38 -15.14 -12.74 -17.23
C GLN A 38 -16.41 -13.52 -16.90
N PHE A 39 -16.28 -14.80 -16.60
CA PHE A 39 -17.38 -15.65 -16.14
C PHE A 39 -17.94 -15.16 -14.80
N ALA A 40 -17.08 -14.87 -13.83
CA ALA A 40 -17.49 -14.37 -12.52
C ALA A 40 -18.28 -13.06 -12.64
N LEU A 41 -17.81 -12.12 -13.47
CA LEU A 41 -18.52 -10.86 -13.72
C LEU A 41 -19.84 -11.09 -14.46
N TYR A 42 -19.87 -11.97 -15.47
CA TYR A 42 -21.09 -12.30 -16.20
C TYR A 42 -22.14 -12.95 -15.30
N ASP A 43 -21.74 -13.91 -14.46
CA ASP A 43 -22.61 -14.58 -13.49
C ASP A 43 -23.24 -13.58 -12.52
N LEU A 44 -22.45 -12.64 -11.99
CA LEU A 44 -22.93 -11.55 -11.13
C LEU A 44 -23.96 -10.67 -11.85
N VAL A 45 -23.64 -10.19 -13.06
CA VAL A 45 -24.53 -9.32 -13.84
C VAL A 45 -25.82 -10.05 -14.21
N TRP A 46 -25.74 -11.32 -14.59
CA TRP A 46 -26.90 -12.13 -14.94
C TRP A 46 -27.82 -12.34 -13.75
N LYS A 47 -27.28 -12.80 -12.61
CA LYS A 47 -28.05 -13.04 -11.38
C LYS A 47 -28.70 -11.76 -10.87
N ARG A 48 -27.96 -10.65 -10.84
CA ARG A 48 -28.48 -9.35 -10.39
C ARG A 48 -29.63 -8.86 -11.28
N MET A 49 -29.52 -9.03 -12.59
CA MET A 49 -30.59 -8.64 -13.52
C MET A 49 -31.83 -9.52 -13.36
N VAL A 50 -31.68 -10.84 -13.27
CA VAL A 50 -32.82 -11.76 -13.06
C VAL A 50 -33.50 -11.49 -11.72
N ALA A 51 -32.72 -11.33 -10.65
CA ALA A 51 -33.21 -10.97 -9.32
C ALA A 51 -34.04 -9.67 -9.34
N SER A 52 -33.64 -8.67 -10.13
CA SER A 52 -34.38 -7.40 -10.27
C SER A 52 -35.81 -7.53 -10.83
N GLN A 53 -36.14 -8.68 -11.43
CA GLN A 53 -37.46 -8.98 -12.00
C GLN A 53 -38.22 -10.04 -11.22
N MET A 54 -37.64 -10.57 -10.14
CA MET A 54 -38.28 -11.54 -9.26
C MET A 54 -39.18 -10.84 -8.21
N ALA A 55 -39.98 -11.63 -7.51
CA ALA A 55 -40.76 -11.13 -6.38
C ALA A 55 -39.85 -10.78 -5.19
N ASP A 56 -40.31 -9.85 -4.37
CA ASP A 56 -39.61 -9.45 -3.15
C ASP A 56 -39.45 -10.62 -2.17
N VAL A 57 -38.37 -10.61 -1.40
CA VAL A 57 -38.21 -11.48 -0.24
C VAL A 57 -39.16 -11.02 0.87
N ILE A 58 -39.81 -11.97 1.56
CA ILE A 58 -40.72 -11.67 2.68
C ILE A 58 -40.11 -12.24 3.95
N PHE A 59 -39.89 -11.36 4.93
CA PHE A 59 -39.44 -11.73 6.27
C PHE A 59 -40.60 -11.69 7.25
N ASP A 60 -40.70 -12.70 8.11
CA ASP A 60 -41.49 -12.62 9.34
C ASP A 60 -40.53 -12.21 10.47
N GLN A 61 -40.76 -11.03 11.06
CA GLN A 61 -39.94 -10.50 12.15
C GLN A 61 -40.71 -10.55 13.46
N VAL A 62 -40.09 -11.10 14.50
CA VAL A 62 -40.67 -11.24 15.84
C VAL A 62 -39.79 -10.46 16.81
N ALA A 63 -40.41 -9.57 17.60
CA ALA A 63 -39.74 -8.84 18.67
C ALA A 63 -40.41 -9.18 19.99
N VAL A 64 -39.61 -9.53 20.99
CA VAL A 64 -40.06 -10.02 22.28
C VAL A 64 -39.44 -9.16 23.36
N ASP A 65 -40.28 -8.65 24.26
CA ASP A 65 -39.86 -7.95 25.47
C ASP A 65 -40.04 -8.88 26.67
N ILE A 66 -38.94 -9.19 27.35
CA ILE A 66 -38.91 -10.08 28.51
C ILE A 66 -38.69 -9.20 29.74
N VAL A 67 -39.55 -9.35 30.74
CA VAL A 67 -39.51 -8.57 31.99
C VAL A 67 -39.40 -9.51 33.18
N SER A 68 -38.58 -9.17 34.17
CA SER A 68 -38.51 -9.96 35.40
C SER A 68 -39.69 -9.66 36.34
N VAL A 69 -40.05 -10.63 37.18
CA VAL A 69 -41.05 -10.47 38.25
C VAL A 69 -40.39 -10.88 39.58
N PRO A 70 -40.18 -9.95 40.54
CA PRO A 70 -40.48 -8.51 40.50
C PRO A 70 -39.68 -7.76 39.43
N TYR A 71 -40.15 -6.58 39.02
CA TYR A 71 -39.58 -5.81 37.91
C TYR A 71 -38.20 -5.23 38.25
N TYR A 72 -37.14 -5.92 37.83
CA TYR A 72 -35.74 -5.53 38.04
C TYR A 72 -34.97 -5.32 36.73
N ALA A 73 -35.35 -5.99 35.64
CA ALA A 73 -34.68 -5.91 34.36
C ALA A 73 -35.67 -6.11 33.20
N ARG A 74 -35.30 -5.57 32.03
CA ARG A 74 -35.97 -5.82 30.75
C ARG A 74 -34.92 -6.26 29.73
N ALA A 75 -35.18 -7.36 29.05
CA ALA A 75 -34.41 -7.79 27.89
C ALA A 75 -35.30 -7.67 26.64
N ARG A 76 -34.67 -7.40 25.49
CA ARG A 76 -35.35 -7.39 24.20
C ARG A 76 -34.64 -8.34 23.25
N ALA A 77 -35.38 -9.28 22.68
CA ALA A 77 -34.92 -10.17 21.63
C ALA A 77 -35.63 -9.82 20.33
N VAL A 78 -34.92 -9.85 19.21
CA VAL A 78 -35.47 -9.64 17.88
C VAL A 78 -34.94 -10.77 16.99
N GLY A 79 -35.86 -11.54 16.40
CA GLY A 79 -35.53 -12.55 15.40
C GLY A 79 -36.25 -12.28 14.10
N SER A 80 -35.69 -12.79 13.02
CA SER A 80 -36.28 -12.72 11.69
C SER A 80 -36.11 -14.03 10.96
N VAL A 81 -37.15 -14.46 10.24
CA VAL A 81 -37.12 -15.66 9.39
C VAL A 81 -37.62 -15.33 8.00
N ILE A 82 -37.01 -15.93 6.98
CA ILE A 82 -37.48 -15.79 5.60
C ILE A 82 -38.72 -16.67 5.44
N LYS A 83 -39.88 -16.04 5.21
CA LYS A 83 -41.14 -16.71 4.91
C LYS A 83 -41.24 -17.07 3.42
N PHE A 84 -40.65 -16.23 2.57
CA PHE A 84 -40.59 -16.41 1.13
C PHE A 84 -39.30 -15.81 0.58
N ASP A 85 -38.49 -16.64 -0.08
CA ASP A 85 -37.14 -16.25 -0.53
C ASP A 85 -37.15 -15.17 -1.62
N GLY A 86 -38.17 -15.11 -2.47
CA GLY A 86 -38.19 -14.16 -3.59
C GLY A 86 -36.88 -14.16 -4.38
N PHE A 87 -36.34 -12.96 -4.62
CA PHE A 87 -35.07 -12.78 -5.32
C PHE A 87 -33.82 -13.27 -4.55
N TYR A 88 -33.89 -13.46 -3.22
CA TYR A 88 -32.75 -13.97 -2.41
C TYR A 88 -32.30 -15.37 -2.84
N LYS A 89 -33.17 -16.13 -3.51
CA LYS A 89 -32.84 -17.46 -4.03
C LYS A 89 -31.70 -17.45 -5.06
N ILE A 90 -31.50 -16.33 -5.76
CA ILE A 90 -30.54 -16.21 -6.86
C ILE A 90 -29.47 -15.15 -6.56
N TYR A 91 -29.81 -14.13 -5.77
CA TYR A 91 -28.90 -13.02 -5.51
C TYR A 91 -29.10 -12.44 -4.10
N ASN A 92 -28.01 -12.31 -3.35
CA ASN A 92 -27.94 -11.59 -2.09
C ASN A 92 -26.72 -10.65 -2.15
N GLU A 93 -26.85 -9.43 -1.63
CA GLU A 93 -25.71 -8.50 -1.59
C GLU A 93 -24.81 -8.82 -0.40
N ASP A 94 -23.53 -9.00 -0.67
CA ASP A 94 -22.53 -9.10 0.37
C ASP A 94 -22.40 -7.77 1.12
N LYS A 95 -22.26 -7.84 2.44
CA LYS A 95 -21.96 -6.66 3.27
C LYS A 95 -20.45 -6.46 3.31
N ASP A 96 -20.01 -5.23 3.03
CA ASP A 96 -18.60 -4.84 3.02
C ASP A 96 -17.92 -4.95 4.39
N ASP A 97 -18.69 -4.85 5.47
CA ASP A 97 -18.26 -5.06 6.85
C ASP A 97 -19.08 -6.22 7.42
N GLU A 98 -18.40 -7.30 7.84
CA GLU A 98 -18.96 -8.32 8.73
C GLU A 98 -19.19 -7.66 10.09
N VAL A 99 -20.26 -6.88 10.21
CA VAL A 99 -20.81 -6.59 11.52
C VAL A 99 -21.40 -7.91 11.98
N ASP A 100 -20.99 -8.40 13.16
CA ASP A 100 -21.60 -9.53 13.89
C ASP A 100 -23.09 -9.24 14.16
N GLU A 101 -23.90 -9.19 13.11
CA GLU A 101 -25.36 -9.06 13.15
C GLU A 101 -26.03 -10.45 13.21
N ASP A 102 -25.23 -11.51 13.37
CA ASP A 102 -25.67 -12.91 13.38
C ASP A 102 -26.60 -13.27 14.54
N GLU A 103 -26.79 -12.39 15.54
CA GLU A 103 -27.82 -12.60 16.58
C GLU A 103 -29.23 -12.13 16.15
N THR A 104 -29.35 -11.15 15.24
CA THR A 104 -30.68 -10.58 14.87
C THR A 104 -31.40 -11.33 13.75
N LYS A 105 -30.70 -12.24 13.07
CA LYS A 105 -31.24 -13.09 12.01
C LYS A 105 -31.62 -14.48 12.48
N GLN A 106 -31.45 -14.78 13.77
CA GLN A 106 -31.81 -16.09 14.27
C GLN A 106 -33.34 -16.22 14.42
N PRO A 107 -33.91 -17.37 14.04
CA PRO A 107 -35.29 -17.67 14.38
C PRO A 107 -35.44 -17.67 15.90
N LEU A 108 -36.43 -16.94 16.40
CA LEU A 108 -36.86 -17.12 17.79
C LEU A 108 -37.74 -18.38 17.89
N PRO A 109 -37.68 -19.12 19.01
CA PRO A 109 -38.56 -20.24 19.24
C PRO A 109 -40.02 -19.78 19.33
N GLU A 110 -40.95 -20.69 19.11
CA GLU A 110 -42.36 -20.43 19.37
C GLU A 110 -42.58 -20.13 20.85
N MET A 111 -43.39 -19.10 21.14
CA MET A 111 -43.67 -18.64 22.50
C MET A 111 -45.02 -17.93 22.56
N PHE A 112 -45.57 -17.79 23.77
CA PHE A 112 -46.86 -17.13 24.02
C PHE A 112 -46.73 -15.90 24.93
N GLU A 113 -47.67 -14.95 24.79
CA GLU A 113 -47.74 -13.83 25.71
C GLU A 113 -47.91 -14.31 27.15
N LYS A 114 -47.09 -13.79 28.06
CA LYS A 114 -47.06 -14.12 29.50
C LYS A 114 -46.59 -15.54 29.83
N GLU A 115 -45.92 -16.21 28.90
CA GLU A 115 -45.20 -17.44 29.17
C GLU A 115 -44.06 -17.20 30.18
N ASN A 116 -43.89 -18.12 31.14
CA ASN A 116 -42.79 -18.06 32.09
C ASN A 116 -41.52 -18.60 31.44
N LEU A 117 -40.43 -17.83 31.51
CA LEU A 117 -39.12 -18.21 30.99
C LEU A 117 -38.13 -18.43 32.13
N ASP A 118 -37.35 -19.50 32.04
CA ASP A 118 -36.27 -19.77 32.96
C ASP A 118 -34.99 -19.03 32.54
N LEU A 119 -34.37 -18.33 33.50
CA LEU A 119 -33.08 -17.69 33.26
C LEU A 119 -31.98 -18.75 33.29
N ILE A 120 -31.44 -19.09 32.11
CA ILE A 120 -30.37 -20.10 31.98
C ILE A 120 -29.01 -19.51 32.35
N ASP A 121 -28.65 -18.38 31.75
CA ASP A 121 -27.34 -17.74 31.94
C ASP A 121 -27.44 -16.22 31.72
N VAL A 122 -26.57 -15.46 32.38
CA VAL A 122 -26.39 -14.02 32.18
C VAL A 122 -24.92 -13.78 31.90
N LYS A 123 -24.60 -13.40 30.66
CA LYS A 123 -23.24 -13.07 30.24
C LYS A 123 -23.10 -11.55 30.13
N PRO A 124 -22.40 -10.89 31.06
CA PRO A 124 -22.10 -9.47 30.93
C PRO A 124 -21.17 -9.25 29.74
N ALA A 125 -21.67 -8.60 28.70
CA ALA A 125 -20.88 -8.18 27.55
C ALA A 125 -20.54 -6.70 27.69
N GLN A 126 -19.26 -6.36 27.60
CA GLN A 126 -18.79 -4.99 27.51
C GLN A 126 -18.44 -4.69 26.06
N HIS A 127 -19.14 -3.73 25.46
CA HIS A 127 -18.83 -3.25 24.13
C HIS A 127 -18.08 -1.92 24.20
N PHE A 128 -17.12 -1.73 23.29
CA PHE A 128 -16.45 -0.47 23.07
C PHE A 128 -16.93 0.13 21.76
N THR A 129 -17.01 1.46 21.68
CA THR A 129 -17.29 2.12 20.41
C THR A 129 -16.08 1.98 19.49
N GLU A 130 -16.31 1.42 18.31
CA GLU A 130 -15.30 1.38 17.26
C GLU A 130 -15.34 2.65 16.42
N PRO A 131 -14.18 3.10 15.88
CA PRO A 131 -14.16 4.19 14.92
C PRO A 131 -14.86 3.78 13.61
N PRO A 132 -15.35 4.75 12.81
CA PRO A 132 -15.92 4.44 11.51
C PRO A 132 -14.94 3.66 10.61
N PRO A 133 -15.43 2.67 9.85
CA PRO A 133 -14.59 1.90 8.95
C PRO A 133 -13.97 2.81 7.88
N ARG A 134 -12.78 2.44 7.43
CA ARG A 134 -12.15 3.09 6.28
C ARG A 134 -12.88 2.70 4.99
N TYR A 135 -12.72 3.51 3.96
CA TYR A 135 -13.32 3.22 2.65
C TYR A 135 -12.64 2.02 1.97
N SER A 136 -13.44 1.08 1.47
CA SER A 136 -13.13 0.20 0.33
C SER A 136 -13.27 0.96 -0.99
N GLU A 137 -12.88 0.32 -2.09
CA GLU A 137 -13.22 0.79 -3.45
C GLU A 137 -14.73 0.97 -3.61
N ALA A 138 -15.53 -0.04 -3.22
CA ALA A 138 -16.98 0.01 -3.35
C ALA A 138 -17.61 1.14 -2.52
N SER A 139 -17.27 1.25 -1.23
CA SER A 139 -17.80 2.31 -0.38
C SER A 139 -17.30 3.71 -0.77
N LEU A 140 -16.10 3.84 -1.34
CA LEU A 140 -15.62 5.11 -1.89
C LEU A 140 -16.41 5.51 -3.13
N VAL A 141 -16.63 4.59 -4.08
CA VAL A 141 -17.46 4.86 -5.27
C VAL A 141 -18.87 5.27 -4.87
N LYS A 142 -19.48 4.54 -3.92
CA LYS A 142 -20.79 4.89 -3.36
C LYS A 142 -20.80 6.30 -2.76
N LYS A 143 -19.77 6.66 -2.00
CA LYS A 143 -19.64 8.00 -1.42
C LYS A 143 -19.51 9.08 -2.48
N LEU A 144 -18.74 8.84 -3.54
CA LEU A 144 -18.57 9.76 -4.66
C LEU A 144 -19.89 9.98 -5.41
N GLU A 145 -20.62 8.90 -5.69
CA GLU A 145 -21.96 8.95 -6.30
C GLU A 145 -22.96 9.74 -5.44
N GLU A 146 -23.02 9.48 -4.13
CA GLU A 146 -23.87 10.21 -3.18
C GLU A 146 -23.57 11.72 -3.16
N LEU A 147 -22.30 12.09 -3.31
CA LEU A 147 -21.85 13.49 -3.33
C LEU A 147 -21.99 14.13 -4.72
N GLY A 148 -22.36 13.38 -5.75
CA GLY A 148 -22.42 13.85 -7.14
C GLY A 148 -21.06 14.15 -7.76
N ILE A 149 -19.99 13.58 -7.20
CA ILE A 149 -18.61 13.77 -7.67
C ILE A 149 -18.21 12.58 -8.53
N GLY A 150 -17.75 12.85 -9.75
CA GLY A 150 -17.44 11.81 -10.73
C GLY A 150 -18.69 11.25 -11.44
N ARG A 151 -18.44 10.37 -12.40
CA ARG A 151 -19.43 9.73 -13.28
C ARG A 151 -19.03 8.27 -13.49
N PRO A 152 -19.91 7.38 -14.00
CA PRO A 152 -19.57 5.98 -14.25
C PRO A 152 -18.26 5.76 -15.03
N SER A 153 -17.92 6.69 -15.93
CA SER A 153 -16.68 6.68 -16.71
C SER A 153 -15.42 7.08 -15.94
N THR A 154 -15.55 7.72 -14.77
CA THR A 154 -14.42 8.30 -14.04
C THR A 154 -14.08 7.58 -12.73
N TYR A 155 -14.99 6.82 -12.13
CA TYR A 155 -14.74 6.18 -10.82
C TYR A 155 -13.49 5.31 -10.78
N ALA A 156 -13.34 4.38 -11.72
CA ALA A 156 -12.16 3.52 -11.80
C ALA A 156 -10.87 4.32 -12.02
N ALA A 157 -10.92 5.34 -12.89
CA ALA A 157 -9.79 6.20 -13.18
C ALA A 157 -9.37 7.05 -11.97
N ILE A 158 -10.33 7.60 -11.21
CA ILE A 158 -10.07 8.34 -9.97
C ILE A 158 -9.33 7.44 -8.98
N ILE A 159 -9.83 6.22 -8.75
CA ILE A 159 -9.22 5.26 -7.83
C ILE A 159 -7.80 4.87 -8.27
N SER A 160 -7.60 4.57 -9.55
CA SER A 160 -6.27 4.25 -10.10
C SER A 160 -5.30 5.40 -9.88
N VAL A 161 -5.68 6.64 -10.26
CA VAL A 161 -4.80 7.81 -10.14
C VAL A 161 -4.43 8.10 -8.68
N LEU A 162 -5.35 7.89 -7.73
CA LEU A 162 -5.05 8.05 -6.31
C LEU A 162 -3.99 7.04 -5.81
N GLN A 163 -4.04 5.81 -6.30
CA GLN A 163 -3.08 4.75 -5.97
C GLN A 163 -1.74 4.95 -6.71
N ASP A 164 -1.79 5.14 -8.03
CA ASP A 164 -0.62 5.26 -8.90
C ASP A 164 0.27 6.45 -8.51
N ARG A 165 -0.34 7.54 -8.01
CA ARG A 165 0.40 8.72 -7.54
C ARG A 165 0.87 8.63 -6.09
N GLY A 166 0.57 7.54 -5.38
CA GLY A 166 0.91 7.37 -3.96
C GLY A 166 0.21 8.40 -3.07
N TYR A 167 -1.05 8.72 -3.36
CA TYR A 167 -1.87 9.52 -2.44
C TYR A 167 -2.57 8.65 -1.40
N VAL A 168 -2.89 7.42 -1.78
CA VAL A 168 -3.48 6.41 -0.92
C VAL A 168 -2.82 5.07 -1.18
N LYS A 169 -2.78 4.24 -0.15
CA LYS A 169 -2.40 2.83 -0.21
C LYS A 169 -3.62 1.98 0.06
N LEU A 170 -3.81 0.93 -0.75
CA LEU A 170 -4.79 -0.11 -0.46
C LEU A 170 -4.13 -1.16 0.44
N ASP A 171 -4.65 -1.33 1.65
CA ASP A 171 -4.22 -2.38 2.58
C ASP A 171 -5.46 -3.11 3.11
N ARG A 172 -5.47 -4.44 3.00
CA ARG A 172 -6.63 -5.30 3.34
C ARG A 172 -7.95 -4.76 2.77
N LYS A 173 -7.96 -4.37 1.48
CA LYS A 173 -9.10 -3.78 0.76
C LYS A 173 -9.63 -2.46 1.35
N ARG A 174 -8.85 -1.77 2.18
CA ARG A 174 -9.21 -0.47 2.76
C ARG A 174 -8.16 0.58 2.37
N PHE A 175 -8.62 1.79 2.06
CA PHE A 175 -7.75 2.90 1.71
C PHE A 175 -7.15 3.57 2.93
N PHE A 176 -5.82 3.69 2.92
CA PHE A 176 -5.05 4.45 3.88
C PHE A 176 -4.44 5.67 3.18
N PRO A 177 -4.71 6.89 3.65
CA PRO A 177 -4.10 8.08 3.06
C PRO A 177 -2.61 8.12 3.42
N GLU A 178 -1.77 8.17 2.39
CA GLU A 178 -0.33 8.33 2.52
C GLU A 178 0.04 9.77 2.85
N GLU A 179 1.27 9.98 3.27
CA GLU A 179 1.82 11.27 3.67
C GLU A 179 1.73 12.28 2.52
N ARG A 180 2.01 11.85 1.28
CA ARG A 180 1.85 12.69 0.09
C ARG A 180 0.42 13.18 -0.08
N GLY A 181 -0.55 12.27 0.04
CA GLY A 181 -1.97 12.60 -0.05
C GLY A 181 -2.38 13.60 1.01
N ARG A 182 -1.87 13.45 2.24
CA ARG A 182 -2.13 14.38 3.35
C ARG A 182 -1.54 15.77 3.10
N VAL A 183 -0.30 15.86 2.63
CA VAL A 183 0.36 17.14 2.32
C VAL A 183 -0.38 17.87 1.20
N VAL A 184 -0.68 17.18 0.09
CA VAL A 184 -1.42 17.77 -1.04
C VAL A 184 -2.82 18.20 -0.64
N THR A 185 -3.54 17.36 0.11
CA THR A 185 -4.90 17.71 0.60
C THR A 185 -4.87 18.96 1.48
N THR A 186 -3.87 19.08 2.35
CA THR A 186 -3.75 20.24 3.25
C THR A 186 -3.43 21.50 2.47
N PHE A 187 -2.49 21.42 1.52
CA PHE A 187 -2.18 22.53 0.63
C PHE A 187 -3.40 23.00 -0.16
N LEU A 188 -4.15 22.08 -0.77
CA LEU A 188 -5.34 22.44 -1.53
C LEU A 188 -6.45 23.01 -0.65
N LYS A 189 -6.63 22.52 0.58
CA LYS A 189 -7.63 23.07 1.51
C LYS A 189 -7.30 24.48 1.98
N GLU A 190 -6.03 24.81 2.20
CA GLU A 190 -5.64 26.12 2.73
C GLU A 190 -5.55 27.17 1.61
N PHE A 191 -5.09 26.80 0.41
CA PHE A 191 -4.83 27.76 -0.68
C PHE A 191 -5.83 27.68 -1.85
N PHE A 192 -6.56 26.58 -1.98
CA PHE A 192 -7.49 26.32 -3.10
C PHE A 192 -8.85 25.78 -2.61
N ALA A 193 -9.28 26.16 -1.40
CA ALA A 193 -10.46 25.61 -0.71
C ALA A 193 -11.68 25.44 -1.63
N LYS A 194 -12.05 26.50 -2.35
CA LYS A 194 -13.15 26.53 -3.33
C LYS A 194 -13.13 25.34 -4.29
N TYR A 195 -11.97 24.93 -4.78
CA TYR A 195 -11.82 23.90 -5.81
C TYR A 195 -11.81 22.46 -5.26
N VAL A 196 -11.67 22.28 -3.94
CA VAL A 196 -11.72 20.96 -3.28
C VAL A 196 -12.97 20.77 -2.42
N GLU A 197 -13.84 21.78 -2.36
CA GLU A 197 -15.15 21.65 -1.76
C GLU A 197 -16.03 20.69 -2.58
N TYR A 198 -16.71 19.78 -1.88
CA TYR A 198 -17.55 18.76 -2.50
C TYR A 198 -18.66 19.39 -3.36
N GLY A 199 -19.32 20.43 -2.85
CA GLY A 199 -20.39 21.12 -3.55
C GLY A 199 -19.93 21.80 -4.84
N TYR A 200 -18.73 22.41 -4.83
CA TYR A 200 -18.17 23.02 -6.04
C TYR A 200 -17.85 21.97 -7.10
N THR A 201 -17.19 20.88 -6.70
CA THR A 201 -16.83 19.79 -7.60
C THR A 201 -18.07 19.15 -8.22
N ALA A 202 -19.09 18.86 -7.41
CA ALA A 202 -20.36 18.34 -7.91
C ALA A 202 -21.07 19.31 -8.87
N SER A 203 -21.06 20.61 -8.57
CA SER A 203 -21.64 21.63 -9.47
C SER A 203 -20.90 21.74 -10.79
N LEU A 204 -19.58 21.55 -10.79
CA LEU A 204 -18.75 21.56 -11.99
C LEU A 204 -19.13 20.40 -12.91
N GLU A 205 -19.32 19.20 -12.35
CA GLU A 205 -19.78 18.03 -13.08
C GLU A 205 -21.20 18.24 -13.64
N ASP A 206 -22.11 18.82 -12.84
CA ASP A 206 -23.46 19.17 -13.29
C ASP A 206 -23.43 20.23 -14.42
N ASP A 207 -22.51 21.19 -14.41
CA ASP A 207 -22.33 22.17 -15.50
C ASP A 207 -21.80 21.51 -16.78
N LEU A 208 -20.85 20.57 -16.67
CA LEU A 208 -20.34 19.80 -17.81
C LEU A 208 -21.44 18.94 -18.45
N ASP A 209 -22.31 18.39 -17.61
CA ASP A 209 -23.51 17.69 -18.03
C ASP A 209 -24.45 18.60 -18.84
N ILE A 210 -24.74 19.81 -18.36
CA ILE A 210 -25.59 20.80 -19.06
C ILE A 210 -24.96 21.23 -20.40
N ILE A 211 -23.63 21.35 -20.47
CA ILE A 211 -22.90 21.61 -21.73
C ILE A 211 -23.13 20.48 -22.72
N SER A 212 -23.04 19.25 -22.24
CA SER A 212 -23.18 18.05 -23.06
C SER A 212 -24.59 17.89 -23.66
N GLU A 213 -25.62 18.38 -22.94
CA GLU A 213 -27.00 18.49 -23.43
C GLU A 213 -27.21 19.67 -24.41
N GLY A 214 -26.18 20.49 -24.64
CA GLY A 214 -26.25 21.67 -25.49
C GLY A 214 -26.96 22.87 -24.87
N LYS A 215 -27.27 22.84 -23.56
CA LYS A 215 -27.97 23.91 -22.83
C LYS A 215 -27.05 25.02 -22.34
N LEU A 216 -25.75 24.74 -22.18
CA LEU A 216 -24.74 25.71 -21.76
C LEU A 216 -23.62 25.81 -22.81
N ASN A 217 -23.18 27.03 -23.11
CA ASN A 217 -22.08 27.25 -24.04
C ASN A 217 -20.72 26.99 -23.36
N TRP A 218 -20.02 25.95 -23.80
CA TRP A 218 -18.75 25.52 -23.23
C TRP A 218 -17.67 26.61 -23.25
N LYS A 219 -17.63 27.49 -24.26
CA LYS A 219 -16.62 28.56 -24.33
C LYS A 219 -16.85 29.63 -23.27
N ILE A 220 -18.12 29.97 -23.00
CA ILE A 220 -18.47 30.93 -21.95
C ILE A 220 -18.12 30.35 -20.59
N PHE A 221 -18.47 29.08 -20.36
CA PHE A 221 -18.12 28.35 -19.15
C PHE A 221 -16.61 28.31 -18.92
N LEU A 222 -15.82 27.85 -19.90
CA LEU A 222 -14.36 27.78 -19.79
C LEU A 222 -13.73 29.15 -19.53
N LYS A 223 -14.22 30.21 -20.19
CA LYS A 223 -13.71 31.57 -19.97
C LYS A 223 -13.94 32.03 -18.52
N LYS A 224 -15.12 31.74 -17.96
CA LYS A 224 -15.45 32.05 -16.57
C LYS A 224 -14.58 31.23 -15.59
N PHE A 225 -14.55 29.91 -15.78
CA PHE A 225 -13.74 29.01 -14.96
C PHE A 225 -12.26 29.40 -14.95
N TRP A 226 -11.67 29.60 -16.14
CA TRP A 226 -10.26 29.97 -16.27
C TRP A 226 -9.95 31.33 -15.66
N GLY A 227 -10.86 32.31 -15.80
CA GLY A 227 -10.71 33.61 -15.18
C GLY A 227 -10.58 33.52 -13.65
N ASP A 228 -11.51 32.81 -13.02
CA ASP A 228 -11.52 32.58 -11.57
C ASP A 228 -10.28 31.78 -11.12
N PHE A 229 -9.98 30.67 -11.80
CA PHE A 229 -8.89 29.75 -11.41
C PHE A 229 -7.51 30.39 -11.57
N ASN A 230 -7.28 31.09 -12.68
CA ASN A 230 -6.04 31.81 -12.90
C ASN A 230 -5.86 32.97 -11.93
N GLY A 231 -6.96 33.61 -11.48
CA GLY A 231 -6.93 34.58 -10.40
C GLY A 231 -6.38 33.98 -9.11
N THR A 232 -6.93 32.85 -8.67
CA THR A 232 -6.45 32.12 -7.48
C THR A 232 -4.99 31.67 -7.63
N ILE A 233 -4.58 31.17 -8.80
CA ILE A 233 -3.18 30.80 -9.05
C ILE A 233 -2.23 31.98 -8.84
N LYS A 234 -2.59 33.16 -9.35
CA LYS A 234 -1.74 34.36 -9.19
C LYS A 234 -1.63 34.77 -7.73
N GLU A 235 -2.76 34.80 -7.02
CA GLU A 235 -2.79 35.13 -5.59
C GLU A 235 -1.91 34.19 -4.76
N VAL A 236 -2.03 32.88 -4.98
CA VAL A 236 -1.21 31.89 -4.26
C VAL A 236 0.24 31.92 -4.73
N GLY A 237 0.49 32.17 -6.01
CA GLY A 237 1.84 32.24 -6.59
C GLY A 237 2.65 33.47 -6.15
N GLU A 238 1.99 34.55 -5.73
CA GLU A 238 2.64 35.73 -5.15
C GLU A 238 3.12 35.51 -3.71
N LYS A 239 2.61 34.46 -3.03
CA LYS A 239 3.00 34.16 -1.66
C LYS A 239 4.45 33.66 -1.59
N PRO A 240 5.25 34.18 -0.65
CA PRO A 240 6.57 33.63 -0.40
C PRO A 240 6.48 32.15 -0.02
N PHE A 241 7.34 31.35 -0.62
CA PHE A 241 7.37 29.91 -0.37
C PHE A 241 7.57 29.56 1.12
N ALA A 242 8.28 30.41 1.87
CA ALA A 242 8.46 30.26 3.32
C ALA A 242 7.15 30.36 4.10
N GLU A 243 6.27 31.29 3.72
CA GLU A 243 4.93 31.46 4.33
C GLU A 243 4.08 30.21 4.11
N VAL A 244 4.11 29.68 2.87
CA VAL A 244 3.38 28.45 2.52
C VAL A 244 3.86 27.26 3.36
N LEU A 245 5.18 27.07 3.47
CA LEU A 245 5.73 25.99 4.30
C LEU A 245 5.40 26.13 5.78
N GLU A 246 5.38 27.35 6.31
CA GLU A 246 5.04 27.60 7.71
C GLU A 246 3.59 27.20 8.00
N VAL A 247 2.65 27.64 7.15
CA VAL A 247 1.23 27.26 7.23
C VAL A 247 1.07 25.74 7.16
N LEU A 248 1.74 25.09 6.20
CA LEU A 248 1.70 23.63 6.07
C LEU A 248 2.26 22.92 7.30
N ASN A 249 3.41 23.34 7.82
CA ASN A 249 4.01 22.75 9.01
C ASN A 249 3.12 22.87 10.25
N GLN A 250 2.45 24.01 10.42
CA GLN A 250 1.52 24.24 11.51
C GLN A 250 0.32 23.28 11.47
N LYS A 251 -0.24 23.04 10.27
CA LYS A 251 -1.45 22.23 10.09
C LYS A 251 -1.16 20.73 10.06
N ILE A 252 -0.05 20.35 9.42
CA ILE A 252 0.32 18.95 9.20
C ILE A 252 1.06 18.36 10.40
N GLY A 253 1.76 19.20 11.19
CA GLY A 253 2.61 18.73 12.29
C GLY A 253 1.89 17.77 13.25
N GLY A 254 0.66 18.08 13.64
CA GLY A 254 -0.14 17.19 14.50
C GLY A 254 -0.58 15.88 13.82
N GLN A 255 -0.79 15.90 12.50
CA GLN A 255 -1.19 14.71 11.74
C GLN A 255 -0.03 13.76 11.44
N ILE A 256 1.18 14.29 11.20
CA ILE A 256 2.37 13.49 10.91
C ILE A 256 3.05 12.98 12.18
N PHE A 257 3.25 13.86 13.17
CA PHE A 257 4.03 13.53 14.37
C PHE A 257 3.16 13.08 15.55
N GLY A 258 1.83 13.20 15.44
CA GLY A 258 0.92 13.06 16.56
C GLY A 258 1.00 14.26 17.51
N VAL A 259 0.06 14.33 18.44
CA VAL A 259 0.00 15.39 19.46
C VAL A 259 0.42 14.87 20.84
N ASP A 260 1.00 15.75 21.65
CA ASP A 260 1.24 15.52 23.07
C ASP A 260 -0.04 15.79 23.90
N LYS A 261 0.08 15.67 25.23
CA LYS A 261 -1.04 15.87 26.17
C LYS A 261 -1.57 17.31 26.15
N ASP A 262 -0.77 18.25 25.64
CA ASP A 262 -1.09 19.69 25.56
C ASP A 262 -1.53 20.09 24.14
N GLY A 263 -1.68 19.13 23.22
CA GLY A 263 -2.12 19.36 21.84
C GLY A 263 -1.04 19.87 20.89
N LYS A 264 0.24 19.92 21.30
CA LYS A 264 1.36 20.29 20.42
C LYS A 264 1.87 19.08 19.65
N ALA A 265 2.31 19.32 18.41
CA ALA A 265 2.91 18.27 17.59
C ALA A 265 4.18 17.70 18.25
N LYS A 266 4.31 16.38 18.33
CA LYS A 266 5.52 15.71 18.86
C LYS A 266 6.66 15.72 17.83
N ASN A 267 7.01 16.90 17.35
CA ASN A 267 7.98 17.08 16.28
C ASN A 267 9.40 17.38 16.80
N THR A 268 9.75 16.99 18.01
CA THR A 268 11.13 17.18 18.51
C THR A 268 12.10 16.26 17.75
N CYS A 269 13.21 16.80 17.28
CA CYS A 269 14.23 16.04 16.56
C CYS A 269 14.91 15.02 17.49
N PRO A 270 14.92 13.72 17.17
CA PRO A 270 15.52 12.70 18.02
C PRO A 270 17.05 12.75 18.06
N THR A 271 17.70 13.41 17.08
CA THR A 271 19.16 13.50 17.01
C THR A 271 19.74 14.63 17.85
N CYS A 272 19.06 15.79 17.91
CA CYS A 272 19.58 16.95 18.65
C CYS A 272 18.73 17.37 19.85
N ASN A 273 17.52 16.81 20.03
CA ASN A 273 16.55 17.11 21.09
C ASN A 273 16.14 18.59 21.25
N THR A 274 16.70 19.49 20.45
CA THR A 274 16.56 20.94 20.54
C THR A 274 15.86 21.53 19.33
N GLY A 275 16.02 20.90 18.16
CA GLY A 275 15.37 21.31 16.93
C GLY A 275 13.99 20.67 16.74
N THR A 276 13.16 21.29 15.91
CA THR A 276 11.86 20.77 15.50
C THR A 276 11.92 20.20 14.09
N LEU A 277 11.22 19.10 13.86
CA LEU A 277 11.05 18.44 12.57
C LEU A 277 9.89 19.10 11.83
N GLY A 278 10.12 19.40 10.56
CA GLY A 278 9.11 19.97 9.67
C GLY A 278 9.39 19.64 8.22
N LEU A 279 8.36 19.82 7.40
CA LEU A 279 8.39 19.75 5.95
C LEU A 279 9.41 20.76 5.39
N ARG A 280 10.36 20.26 4.61
CA ARG A 280 11.34 21.00 3.83
C ARG A 280 11.35 20.49 2.39
N LEU A 281 11.84 21.31 1.46
CA LEU A 281 12.06 20.88 0.08
C LEU A 281 13.54 20.61 -0.18
N GLY A 282 13.80 19.55 -0.92
CA GLY A 282 15.11 19.21 -1.45
C GLY A 282 15.05 18.94 -2.95
N LYS A 283 16.20 18.59 -3.52
CA LYS A 283 16.32 18.23 -4.95
C LYS A 283 15.44 17.04 -5.34
N PHE A 284 15.19 16.13 -4.39
CA PHE A 284 14.42 14.90 -4.56
C PHE A 284 12.98 15.03 -4.01
N GLY A 285 12.45 16.26 -3.94
CA GLY A 285 11.12 16.53 -3.43
C GLY A 285 11.10 16.89 -1.94
N ALA A 286 9.90 16.86 -1.36
CA ALA A 286 9.68 17.23 0.03
C ALA A 286 10.18 16.15 1.00
N PHE A 287 10.82 16.56 2.09
CA PHE A 287 11.31 15.68 3.15
C PHE A 287 11.09 16.33 4.51
N ILE A 288 11.09 15.55 5.58
CA ILE A 288 11.06 16.08 6.95
C ILE A 288 12.50 16.36 7.37
N GLY A 289 12.80 17.58 7.80
CA GLY A 289 14.12 17.98 8.26
C GLY A 289 14.09 18.75 9.56
N CYS A 290 15.20 18.71 10.29
CA CYS A 290 15.38 19.46 11.54
C CYS A 290 15.56 20.98 11.31
N SER A 291 14.96 21.80 12.18
CA SER A 291 15.07 23.27 12.19
C SER A 291 16.52 23.74 12.28
N ASN A 292 17.33 23.09 13.12
CA ASN A 292 18.72 23.47 13.42
C ASN A 292 19.73 23.07 12.34
N TYR A 293 19.31 22.83 11.10
CA TYR A 293 20.26 22.70 9.98
C TYR A 293 21.00 24.03 9.78
N PRO A 294 22.33 24.06 9.57
CA PRO A 294 23.21 22.93 9.21
C PRO A 294 23.81 22.13 10.37
N GLU A 295 23.62 22.56 11.62
CA GLU A 295 24.20 21.92 12.82
C GLU A 295 23.61 20.53 13.08
N CYS A 296 22.32 20.33 12.79
CA CYS A 296 21.68 19.02 12.80
C CYS A 296 21.20 18.62 11.40
N LYS A 297 21.73 17.52 10.87
CA LYS A 297 21.40 16.97 9.54
C LYS A 297 20.36 15.84 9.56
N HIS A 298 19.56 15.76 10.63
CA HIS A 298 18.51 14.75 10.70
C HIS A 298 17.45 14.99 9.62
N THR A 299 17.20 13.98 8.80
CA THR A 299 16.17 14.00 7.76
C THR A 299 15.40 12.69 7.77
N MET A 300 14.10 12.77 7.52
CA MET A 300 13.23 11.62 7.28
C MET A 300 12.57 11.81 5.91
N GLN A 301 12.51 10.73 5.12
CA GLN A 301 11.76 10.77 3.87
C GLN A 301 10.27 10.71 4.17
N ILE A 302 9.50 11.52 3.43
CA ILE A 302 8.03 11.57 3.50
C ILE A 302 7.42 10.56 2.53
N PHE A 303 8.15 10.22 1.46
CA PHE A 303 7.68 9.37 0.37
C PHE A 303 8.44 8.06 0.39
N THR A 304 7.80 6.98 0.81
CA THR A 304 8.25 5.62 0.52
C THR A 304 7.45 5.10 -0.66
N GLY A 305 7.72 5.63 -1.85
CA GLY A 305 7.13 5.14 -3.09
C GLY A 305 8.12 4.27 -3.84
N GLU A 306 7.80 2.98 -4.01
CA GLU A 306 8.53 2.04 -4.89
C GLU A 306 8.27 2.33 -6.39
N ASN A 307 7.53 3.38 -6.74
CA ASN A 307 7.10 3.70 -8.10
C ASN A 307 7.74 5.01 -8.63
N GLU A 308 9.06 5.03 -8.75
CA GLU A 308 9.75 5.94 -9.68
C GLU A 308 10.44 5.12 -10.78
N GLU A 309 9.65 4.57 -11.70
CA GLU A 309 10.16 4.18 -13.03
C GLU A 309 10.10 5.41 -13.95
N GLY A 310 11.17 6.20 -13.98
CA GLY A 310 11.34 7.22 -14.99
C GLY A 310 12.39 8.29 -14.68
N ALA A 311 13.57 8.13 -15.31
CA ALA A 311 14.66 9.10 -15.51
C ALA A 311 15.82 9.08 -14.50
N ASP A 312 16.84 8.30 -14.86
CA ASP A 312 18.28 8.55 -14.68
C ASP A 312 18.70 9.35 -13.43
N GLY A 313 18.85 8.64 -12.31
CA GLY A 313 19.48 9.14 -11.10
C GLY A 313 19.72 8.01 -10.12
N GLU A 314 20.99 7.78 -9.79
CA GLU A 314 21.51 6.74 -8.90
C GLU A 314 20.57 6.34 -7.74
N ASN A 315 20.34 5.02 -7.62
CA ASN A 315 19.73 4.37 -6.46
C ASN A 315 20.34 4.90 -5.15
N ILE A 316 19.70 5.90 -4.53
CA ILE A 316 19.84 6.13 -3.10
C ILE A 316 18.98 5.07 -2.45
N ALA A 317 19.61 3.92 -2.22
CA ALA A 317 19.09 2.88 -1.38
C ALA A 317 18.50 3.51 -0.12
N THR A 318 17.22 3.22 0.11
CA THR A 318 16.65 3.03 1.44
C THR A 318 17.74 2.40 2.32
N LYS A 319 18.34 3.21 3.20
CA LYS A 319 18.96 2.66 4.40
C LYS A 319 17.81 2.58 5.41
N PRO A 320 17.17 1.42 5.59
CA PRO A 320 16.66 1.15 6.93
C PRO A 320 17.86 1.36 7.87
N SER A 321 17.62 2.00 9.01
CA SER A 321 18.62 2.17 10.06
C SER A 321 18.96 0.80 10.65
N PHE A 322 19.65 -0.03 9.88
CA PHE A 322 20.22 -1.29 10.31
C PHE A 322 21.68 -1.00 10.63
N GLU A 323 21.98 -0.94 11.91
CA GLU A 323 23.36 -0.88 12.37
C GLU A 323 24.01 -2.25 12.11
N PRO A 324 25.22 -2.31 11.49
CA PRO A 324 25.93 -3.56 11.31
C PRO A 324 26.07 -4.30 12.64
N ARG A 325 25.60 -5.56 12.69
CA ARG A 325 25.63 -6.38 13.89
C ARG A 325 26.63 -7.52 13.74
N SER A 326 27.52 -7.66 14.72
CA SER A 326 28.38 -8.85 14.85
C SER A 326 27.56 -10.02 15.40
N LEU A 327 27.63 -11.17 14.72
CA LEU A 327 26.97 -12.42 15.14
C LEU A 327 27.90 -13.32 15.96
N GLY A 328 29.18 -12.95 16.09
CA GLY A 328 30.22 -13.77 16.72
C GLY A 328 31.17 -14.42 15.71
N LYS A 329 31.98 -15.37 16.20
CA LYS A 329 33.00 -16.06 15.40
C LYS A 329 32.44 -17.33 14.77
N ASP A 330 32.79 -17.58 13.51
CA ASP A 330 32.48 -18.82 12.81
C ASP A 330 33.18 -20.01 13.49
N PRO A 331 32.47 -21.08 13.90
CA PRO A 331 33.09 -22.25 14.54
C PRO A 331 34.11 -23.00 13.68
N LYS A 332 34.08 -22.83 12.35
CA LYS A 332 34.98 -23.53 11.43
C LYS A 332 36.25 -22.76 11.12
N THR A 333 36.15 -21.44 10.97
CA THR A 333 37.26 -20.59 10.52
C THR A 333 37.76 -19.62 11.59
N GLY A 334 37.01 -19.42 12.69
CA GLY A 334 37.38 -18.50 13.77
C GLY A 334 37.20 -17.01 13.43
N PHE A 335 36.81 -16.67 12.21
CA PHE A 335 36.58 -15.31 11.73
C PHE A 335 35.26 -14.72 12.19
N GLU A 336 35.20 -13.39 12.26
CA GLU A 336 34.01 -12.66 12.70
C GLU A 336 32.97 -12.57 11.57
N ILE A 337 31.72 -12.93 11.90
CA ILE A 337 30.58 -12.84 10.99
C ILE A 337 29.80 -11.55 11.29
N MET A 338 29.64 -10.71 10.27
CA MET A 338 28.79 -9.51 10.34
C MET A 338 27.58 -9.61 9.42
N VAL A 339 26.43 -9.11 9.90
CA VAL A 339 25.26 -8.80 9.06
C VAL A 339 25.36 -7.35 8.63
N LYS A 340 25.24 -7.10 7.33
CA LYS A 340 25.26 -5.76 6.74
C LYS A 340 24.16 -5.62 5.69
N ILE A 341 23.76 -4.38 5.41
CA ILE A 341 22.86 -4.07 4.30
C ILE A 341 23.64 -3.37 3.20
N GLY A 342 23.64 -3.95 2.01
CA GLY A 342 24.31 -3.44 0.81
C GLY A 342 23.30 -2.96 -0.23
N PRO A 343 23.78 -2.44 -1.38
CA PRO A 343 22.91 -1.95 -2.46
C PRO A 343 22.01 -3.04 -3.07
N TYR A 344 22.33 -4.33 -2.85
CA TYR A 344 21.57 -5.48 -3.35
C TYR A 344 20.78 -6.21 -2.24
N GLY A 345 20.65 -5.61 -1.05
CA GLY A 345 19.96 -6.20 0.10
C GLY A 345 20.89 -6.67 1.23
N PRO A 346 20.32 -7.34 2.26
CA PRO A 346 21.06 -7.83 3.41
C PRO A 346 22.02 -8.97 3.03
N TYR A 347 23.23 -8.95 3.57
CA TYR A 347 24.26 -9.96 3.34
C TYR A 347 25.09 -10.23 4.61
N LEU A 348 25.66 -11.43 4.65
CA LEU A 348 26.65 -11.86 5.63
C LEU A 348 28.05 -11.67 5.07
N GLU A 349 28.97 -11.14 5.88
CA GLU A 349 30.37 -10.97 5.54
C GLU A 349 31.26 -11.61 6.60
N LEU A 350 32.26 -12.37 6.13
CA LEU A 350 33.19 -13.13 6.97
C LEU A 350 34.55 -12.41 6.99
N ILE A 351 34.82 -11.67 8.05
CA ILE A 351 35.93 -10.70 8.12
C ILE A 351 37.23 -11.43 8.46
N GLY A 352 38.21 -11.34 7.55
CA GLY A 352 39.51 -12.02 7.65
C GLY A 352 39.72 -13.16 6.64
N SER A 353 38.64 -13.69 6.06
CA SER A 353 38.70 -14.77 5.05
C SER A 353 39.49 -14.43 3.78
N GLY A 354 39.61 -13.14 3.44
CA GLY A 354 40.38 -12.70 2.27
C GLY A 354 41.89 -12.73 2.47
N GLU A 355 42.38 -12.78 3.72
CA GLU A 355 43.82 -12.77 4.04
C GLU A 355 44.41 -14.18 4.13
N GLU A 356 43.62 -15.17 4.59
CA GLU A 356 44.04 -16.59 4.62
C GLU A 356 44.13 -17.23 3.23
N GLU A 357 43.19 -16.96 2.31
CA GLU A 357 43.29 -17.48 0.93
C GLU A 357 44.53 -16.94 0.20
N ILE A 358 45.05 -15.77 0.59
CA ILE A 358 46.29 -15.20 0.04
C ILE A 358 47.50 -15.99 0.55
N LEU A 359 47.48 -16.44 1.81
CA LEU A 359 48.53 -17.28 2.38
C LEU A 359 48.54 -18.68 1.77
N GLU A 360 47.37 -19.30 1.55
CA GLU A 360 47.28 -20.61 0.88
C GLU A 360 47.70 -20.55 -0.59
N SER A 361 47.23 -19.55 -1.36
CA SER A 361 47.63 -19.41 -2.77
C SER A 361 49.10 -19.04 -2.96
N ALA A 362 49.70 -18.27 -2.03
CA ALA A 362 51.13 -18.00 -2.05
C ALA A 362 51.98 -19.23 -1.73
N VAL A 363 51.46 -20.20 -0.97
CA VAL A 363 52.13 -21.47 -0.68
C VAL A 363 52.01 -22.45 -1.86
N GLU A 364 50.89 -22.43 -2.60
CA GLU A 364 50.71 -23.22 -3.83
C GLU A 364 51.54 -22.67 -5.00
N GLU A 365 51.58 -21.36 -5.22
CA GLU A 365 52.42 -20.73 -6.26
C GLU A 365 53.91 -21.01 -6.01
N ASN A 366 54.37 -21.01 -4.75
CA ASN A 366 55.75 -21.40 -4.41
C ASN A 366 56.03 -22.90 -4.64
N LYS A 367 55.04 -23.78 -4.50
CA LYS A 367 55.21 -25.22 -4.82
C LYS A 367 55.32 -25.46 -6.33
N GLU A 368 54.55 -24.74 -7.14
CA GLU A 368 54.66 -24.82 -8.60
C GLU A 368 55.99 -24.22 -9.11
N GLU A 369 56.49 -23.14 -8.53
CA GLU A 369 57.81 -22.59 -8.90
C GLU A 369 58.98 -23.53 -8.54
N ILE A 370 58.89 -24.24 -7.41
CA ILE A 370 59.91 -25.24 -7.02
C ILE A 370 59.88 -26.48 -7.94
N GLU A 371 58.70 -26.91 -8.42
CA GLU A 371 58.62 -28.03 -9.38
C GLU A 371 59.08 -27.69 -10.81
N VAL A 372 59.07 -26.40 -11.18
CA VAL A 372 59.52 -25.93 -12.51
C VAL A 372 61.05 -25.73 -12.56
N GLU A 373 61.71 -25.41 -11.44
CA GLU A 373 63.17 -25.30 -11.39
C GLU A 373 63.90 -26.66 -11.45
N GLU A 374 63.30 -27.77 -11.01
CA GLU A 374 63.93 -29.10 -11.09
C GLU A 374 63.94 -29.71 -12.52
N LYS A 375 63.17 -29.15 -13.48
CA LYS A 375 63.04 -29.73 -14.84
C LYS A 375 63.78 -28.99 -15.96
N SER A 376 64.58 -27.96 -15.67
CA SER A 376 65.28 -27.17 -16.70
C SER A 376 66.82 -27.23 -16.66
N SER A 377 67.40 -28.42 -16.49
CA SER A 377 68.84 -28.64 -16.73
C SER A 377 69.13 -29.73 -17.77
N LYS A 378 68.76 -29.51 -19.05
CA LYS A 378 69.46 -30.16 -20.19
C LYS A 378 69.09 -29.58 -21.58
N LYS A 379 70.16 -29.24 -22.32
CA LYS A 379 70.33 -29.20 -23.80
C LYS A 379 70.05 -27.90 -24.60
N THR A 380 71.17 -27.19 -24.87
CA THR A 380 71.77 -26.82 -26.19
C THR A 380 70.99 -26.13 -27.34
N LYS A 381 71.53 -24.95 -27.71
CA LYS A 381 71.97 -24.44 -29.05
C LYS A 381 70.99 -24.37 -30.24
N LYS A 382 70.63 -23.14 -30.64
CA LYS A 382 71.04 -22.39 -31.87
C LYS A 382 69.93 -21.43 -32.35
N GLY A 383 70.31 -20.19 -32.69
CA GLY A 383 69.79 -19.51 -33.90
C GLY A 383 68.79 -18.36 -33.77
N SER A 384 69.31 -17.14 -33.99
CA SER A 384 68.71 -15.97 -34.69
C SER A 384 67.52 -15.17 -34.13
N ALA A 385 67.86 -13.91 -33.83
CA ALA A 385 67.26 -12.65 -34.32
C ALA A 385 65.82 -12.22 -33.95
N LYS A 386 65.78 -11.39 -32.89
CA LYS A 386 65.23 -10.01 -32.84
C LYS A 386 63.73 -9.78 -33.14
N LYS A 387 62.96 -9.51 -32.08
CA LYS A 387 62.03 -8.35 -32.01
C LYS A 387 61.71 -7.99 -30.55
N THR A 388 62.01 -6.74 -30.20
CA THR A 388 61.79 -6.07 -28.92
C THR A 388 60.31 -6.06 -28.51
N LYS A 389 59.98 -6.65 -27.35
CA LYS A 389 58.72 -6.39 -26.63
C LYS A 389 59.02 -5.55 -25.38
N LYS A 390 58.28 -4.44 -25.25
CA LYS A 390 58.30 -3.49 -24.12
C LYS A 390 58.18 -4.22 -22.78
N ALA A 391 59.01 -3.83 -21.83
CA ALA A 391 58.89 -4.21 -20.43
C ALA A 391 57.52 -3.78 -19.87
N SER A 392 56.73 -4.75 -19.40
CA SER A 392 55.51 -4.53 -18.64
C SER A 392 55.87 -4.23 -17.18
N LYS A 393 55.35 -3.11 -16.65
CA LYS A 393 55.44 -2.73 -15.23
C LYS A 393 54.93 -3.86 -14.30
N PRO A 394 55.45 -3.98 -13.07
CA PRO A 394 55.02 -5.00 -12.11
C PRO A 394 53.56 -4.76 -11.72
N LYS A 395 52.73 -5.81 -11.79
CA LYS A 395 51.34 -5.79 -11.30
C LYS A 395 51.38 -5.85 -9.76
N LYS A 396 50.70 -4.91 -9.09
CA LYS A 396 50.46 -4.98 -7.64
C LYS A 396 49.64 -6.25 -7.29
N PRO A 397 49.85 -6.87 -6.13
CA PRO A 397 49.08 -8.06 -5.72
C PRO A 397 47.60 -7.69 -5.59
N LYS A 398 46.72 -8.53 -6.16
CA LYS A 398 45.26 -8.37 -6.05
C LYS A 398 44.82 -8.91 -4.69
N VAL A 399 44.42 -8.02 -3.78
CA VAL A 399 43.75 -8.42 -2.52
C VAL A 399 42.43 -9.12 -2.89
N LYS A 400 42.29 -10.40 -2.52
CA LYS A 400 41.02 -11.13 -2.69
C LYS A 400 40.00 -10.61 -1.68
N LYS A 401 38.76 -10.44 -2.13
CA LYS A 401 37.66 -9.88 -1.31
C LYS A 401 37.18 -10.92 -0.29
N PRO A 402 36.74 -10.50 0.90
CA PRO A 402 36.20 -11.41 1.92
C PRO A 402 34.97 -12.16 1.40
N LYS A 403 34.75 -13.38 1.91
CA LYS A 403 33.61 -14.22 1.57
C LYS A 403 32.31 -13.54 1.99
N ARG A 404 31.34 -13.48 1.06
CA ARG A 404 30.04 -12.85 1.25
C ARG A 404 28.92 -13.77 0.77
N VAL A 405 27.81 -13.79 1.49
CA VAL A 405 26.59 -14.51 1.08
C VAL A 405 25.38 -13.62 1.30
N SER A 406 24.52 -13.53 0.28
CA SER A 406 23.25 -12.81 0.35
C SER A 406 22.24 -13.53 1.26
N ILE A 407 21.49 -12.77 2.05
CA ILE A 407 20.38 -13.30 2.85
C ILE A 407 19.12 -13.33 1.95
N PRO A 408 18.36 -14.44 1.91
CA PRO A 408 17.10 -14.53 1.17
C PRO A 408 16.09 -13.44 1.57
N LYS A 409 15.31 -12.94 0.60
CA LYS A 409 14.35 -11.83 0.79
C LYS A 409 13.27 -12.07 1.87
N ASN A 410 12.97 -13.33 2.19
CA ASN A 410 11.91 -13.71 3.14
C ASN A 410 12.40 -13.80 4.60
N ILE A 411 13.67 -13.45 4.88
CA ILE A 411 14.27 -13.56 6.22
C ILE A 411 14.62 -12.17 6.74
N ASP A 412 14.09 -11.81 7.90
CA ASP A 412 14.41 -10.54 8.58
C ASP A 412 15.87 -10.54 9.06
N PRO A 413 16.71 -9.59 8.60
CA PRO A 413 18.11 -9.46 9.02
C PRO A 413 18.31 -9.29 10.54
N ASN A 414 17.31 -8.76 11.26
CA ASN A 414 17.38 -8.57 12.71
C ASN A 414 17.34 -9.91 13.47
N LEU A 415 16.66 -10.92 12.90
CA LEU A 415 16.40 -12.20 13.54
C LEU A 415 17.46 -13.28 13.24
N ILE A 416 18.50 -12.96 12.47
CA ILE A 416 19.53 -13.93 12.08
C ILE A 416 20.46 -14.24 13.26
N ASP A 417 20.57 -15.51 13.63
CA ASP A 417 21.53 -15.99 14.63
C ASP A 417 22.80 -16.59 14.00
N LEU A 418 23.80 -16.89 14.83
CA LEU A 418 25.09 -17.45 14.40
C LEU A 418 24.91 -18.80 13.69
N LYS A 419 23.94 -19.63 14.12
CA LYS A 419 23.68 -20.95 13.55
C LYS A 419 23.11 -20.84 12.12
N THR A 420 22.21 -19.90 11.89
CA THR A 420 21.63 -19.66 10.57
C THR A 420 22.67 -19.03 9.63
N ALA A 421 23.48 -18.11 10.16
CA ALA A 421 24.53 -17.45 9.38
C ALA A 421 25.62 -18.40 8.88
N THR A 422 26.10 -19.31 9.74
CA THR A 422 27.07 -20.36 9.36
C THR A 422 26.50 -21.32 8.32
N GLY A 423 25.18 -21.58 8.37
CA GLY A 423 24.45 -22.31 7.33
C GLY A 423 24.52 -21.62 5.97
N PHE A 424 24.26 -20.31 5.90
CA PHE A 424 24.33 -19.57 4.63
C PHE A 424 25.75 -19.42 4.10
N LEU A 425 26.73 -19.19 4.97
CA LEU A 425 28.15 -19.08 4.59
C LEU A 425 28.76 -20.38 4.02
N SER A 426 28.04 -21.50 4.13
CA SER A 426 28.38 -22.77 3.47
C SER A 426 27.90 -22.89 2.02
N LEU A 427 27.23 -21.87 1.47
CA LEU A 427 26.86 -21.80 0.06
C LEU A 427 28.01 -21.22 -0.79
N PRO A 428 28.18 -21.65 -2.05
CA PRO A 428 27.43 -22.70 -2.74
C PRO A 428 27.82 -24.12 -2.25
N ARG A 429 26.86 -25.05 -2.23
CA ARG A 429 27.10 -26.47 -1.93
C ARG A 429 27.07 -27.29 -3.22
N GLU A 430 28.04 -28.16 -3.40
CA GLU A 430 27.99 -29.17 -4.45
C GLU A 430 26.97 -30.24 -4.06
N VAL A 431 25.96 -30.45 -4.91
CA VAL A 431 24.87 -31.42 -4.67
C VAL A 431 25.12 -32.73 -5.44
N GLY A 432 26.15 -32.76 -6.29
CA GLY A 432 26.52 -33.89 -7.13
C GLY A 432 26.89 -33.44 -8.56
N ILE A 433 27.56 -34.30 -9.30
CA ILE A 433 27.82 -34.12 -10.74
C ILE A 433 26.57 -34.62 -11.48
N HIS A 434 26.04 -33.83 -12.41
CA HIS A 434 24.87 -34.18 -13.21
C HIS A 434 25.15 -35.34 -14.18
#